data_AF-A0A2D7S0U5-F1
#
_entry.id   AF-A0A2D7S0U5-F1
#
_cell.length_a   1.000
_cell.length_b   1.000
_cell.length_c   1.000
_cell.angle_alpha   90.00
_cell.angle_beta   90.00
_cell.angle_gamma   90.00
#
_symmetry.space_group_name_H-M   'P 1'
#
loop_
_entity.id
_entity.type
_entity.pdbx_description
1 polymer ?
#
loop_
_entity_poly.entity_id
_entity_poly.type
_entity_poly.pdbx_seq_one_letter_code
_entity_poly.pdbx_strand_id
1 'polypeptide(L)'
;MTDDELEISARLQELEMLHEKSDAQRNMVWFALFGMLLYPSGVAICSFLNMDDAAVLLSDMANMYFLATGGVVSVFFGSQVFAGKNK
;
A
#
# COMPACT_ATOMS: atom_id res chain seq x y z
N MET A 1 31.30 -22.05 20.37
CA MET A 1 30.66 -20.90 19.70
C MET A 1 30.47 -19.88 20.82
N THR A 2 31.20 -18.77 20.78
CA THR A 2 31.25 -17.79 21.87
C THR A 2 29.95 -17.00 21.89
N ASP A 3 29.32 -16.82 23.05
CA ASP A 3 28.01 -16.17 23.20
C ASP A 3 27.94 -14.77 22.58
N ASP A 4 29.06 -14.03 22.52
CA ASP A 4 29.18 -12.73 21.85
C ASP A 4 28.89 -12.80 20.33
N GLU A 5 29.31 -13.87 19.65
CA GLU A 5 29.06 -14.04 18.22
C GLU A 5 27.57 -14.31 17.93
N LEU A 6 26.89 -14.95 18.90
CA LEU A 6 25.47 -15.24 18.87
C LEU A 6 24.64 -13.96 19.10
N GLU A 7 25.11 -13.07 19.95
CA GLU A 7 24.45 -11.78 20.21
C GLU A 7 24.62 -10.80 19.03
N ILE A 8 25.81 -10.75 18.43
CA ILE A 8 26.08 -9.92 17.25
C ILE A 8 25.26 -10.39 16.04
N SER A 9 25.20 -11.71 15.82
CA SER A 9 24.40 -12.28 14.73
C SER A 9 22.89 -12.06 14.93
N ALA A 10 22.38 -12.19 16.15
CA ALA A 10 20.99 -11.87 16.47
C ALA A 10 20.66 -10.39 16.19
N ARG A 11 21.56 -9.47 16.56
CA ARG A 11 21.38 -8.03 16.32
C ARG A 11 21.43 -7.67 14.85
N LEU A 12 22.31 -8.31 14.08
CA LEU A 12 22.38 -8.14 12.63
C LEU A 12 21.09 -8.61 11.96
N GLN A 13 20.56 -9.76 12.38
CA GLN A 13 19.31 -10.28 11.84
C GLN A 13 18.09 -9.42 12.20
N GLU A 14 18.08 -8.79 13.38
CA GLU A 14 17.05 -7.81 13.73
C GLU A 14 17.13 -6.55 12.85
N LEU A 15 18.33 -6.02 12.60
CA LEU A 15 18.55 -4.88 11.71
C LEU A 15 18.12 -5.19 10.26
N GLU A 16 18.39 -6.40 9.79
CA GLU A 16 17.99 -6.86 8.45
C GLU A 16 16.46 -6.93 8.31
N MET A 17 15.77 -7.47 9.31
CA MET A 17 14.30 -7.47 9.36
C MET A 17 13.70 -6.05 9.42
N LEU A 18 14.37 -5.11 10.09
CA LEU A 18 13.93 -3.71 10.14
C LEU A 18 14.04 -3.04 8.77
N HIS A 19 15.12 -3.31 8.03
CA HIS A 19 15.32 -2.79 6.69
C HIS A 19 14.30 -3.37 5.71
N GLU A 20 14.03 -4.67 5.77
CA GLU A 20 13.03 -5.32 4.91
C GLU A 20 11.62 -4.77 5.12
N LYS A 21 11.23 -4.48 6.38
CA LYS A 21 9.96 -3.82 6.70
C LYS A 21 9.87 -2.41 6.12
N SER A 22 10.96 -1.65 6.17
CA SER A 22 11.07 -0.30 5.59
C SER A 22 10.81 -0.33 4.08
N ASP A 23 11.46 -1.25 3.37
CA ASP A 23 11.33 -1.35 1.92
C ASP A 23 9.94 -1.84 1.49
N ALA A 24 9.37 -2.80 2.23
CA ALA A 24 8.01 -3.26 2.02
C ALA A 24 6.98 -2.12 2.19
N GLN A 25 7.13 -1.29 3.24
CA GLN A 25 6.27 -0.13 3.44
C GLN A 25 6.42 0.90 2.31
N ARG A 26 7.65 1.17 1.86
CA ARG A 26 7.89 2.17 0.81
C ARG A 26 7.30 1.75 -0.54
N ASN A 27 7.46 0.48 -0.91
CA ASN A 27 6.82 -0.05 -2.12
C ASN A 27 5.28 -0.03 -2.02
N MET A 28 4.74 -0.31 -0.83
CA MET A 28 3.30 -0.27 -0.61
C MET A 28 2.73 1.15 -0.66
N VAL A 29 3.42 2.12 -0.05
CA VAL A 29 3.07 3.54 -0.12
C VAL A 29 3.06 4.00 -1.57
N TRP A 30 4.00 3.53 -2.40
CA TRP A 30 4.02 3.87 -3.81
C TRP A 30 2.83 3.25 -4.58
N PHE A 31 2.46 2.00 -4.29
CA PHE A 31 1.26 1.40 -4.87
C PHE A 31 -0.02 2.15 -4.45
N ALA A 32 -0.13 2.54 -3.19
CA ALA A 32 -1.26 3.31 -2.67
C ALA A 32 -1.34 4.72 -3.30
N LEU A 33 -0.20 5.41 -3.44
CA LEU A 33 -0.11 6.70 -4.13
C LEU A 33 -0.54 6.59 -5.61
N PHE A 34 -0.14 5.53 -6.30
CA PHE A 34 -0.59 5.26 -7.67
C PHE A 34 -2.10 5.02 -7.75
N GLY A 35 -2.64 4.20 -6.84
CA GLY A 35 -4.09 3.92 -6.79
C GLY A 35 -4.94 5.16 -6.48
N MET A 36 -4.44 6.06 -5.62
CA MET A 36 -5.14 7.30 -5.26
C MET A 36 -5.06 8.36 -6.37
N LEU A 37 -3.98 8.38 -7.16
CA LEU A 37 -3.79 9.35 -8.25
C LEU A 37 -4.56 8.98 -9.53
N LEU A 38 -4.86 7.69 -9.72
CA LEU A 38 -5.51 7.17 -10.93
C LEU A 38 -6.93 7.74 -11.11
N TYR A 39 -7.73 7.82 -10.05
CA TYR A 39 -9.10 8.34 -10.11
C TYR A 39 -9.18 9.84 -10.51
N PRO A 40 -8.42 10.77 -9.88
CA PRO A 40 -8.34 12.17 -10.31
C PRO A 40 -7.86 12.33 -11.76
N SER A 41 -6.92 11.51 -12.22
CA SER A 41 -6.44 11.58 -13.60
C SER A 41 -7.51 11.18 -14.63
N GLY A 42 -8.34 10.18 -14.31
CA GLY A 42 -9.47 9.77 -15.14
C GLY A 42 -10.58 10.82 -15.17
N VAL A 43 -10.92 11.41 -14.01
CA VAL A 43 -11.90 12.50 -13.92
C VAL A 43 -11.44 13.74 -14.70
N ALA A 44 -10.14 14.08 -14.64
CA ALA A 44 -9.57 15.18 -15.41
C ALA A 44 -9.66 14.95 -16.93
N ILE A 45 -9.42 13.71 -17.41
CA ILE A 45 -9.56 13.35 -18.82
C ILE A 45 -11.02 13.39 -19.28
N CYS A 46 -11.96 12.90 -18.47
CA CYS A 46 -13.40 12.97 -18.77
C CYS A 46 -13.90 14.42 -18.83
N SER A 47 -13.43 15.28 -17.92
CA SER A 47 -13.72 16.71 -17.94
C SER A 47 -13.14 17.40 -19.20
N PHE A 48 -11.96 16.95 -19.66
CA PHE A 48 -11.35 17.45 -20.90
C PHE A 48 -12.10 17.02 -22.17
N LEU A 49 -12.80 15.89 -22.14
CA LEU A 49 -13.61 15.36 -23.24
C LEU A 49 -15.06 15.90 -23.25
N ASN A 50 -15.42 16.80 -22.33
CA ASN A 50 -16.74 17.47 -22.28
C ASN A 50 -17.96 16.52 -22.24
N MET A 51 -17.80 15.33 -21.65
CA MET A 51 -18.91 14.39 -21.40
C MET A 51 -19.45 14.60 -19.98
N ASP A 52 -20.35 15.57 -19.81
CA ASP A 52 -20.93 15.91 -18.51
C ASP A 52 -21.65 14.71 -17.84
N ASP A 53 -22.35 13.88 -18.63
CA ASP A 53 -23.00 12.66 -18.11
C ASP A 53 -21.99 11.62 -17.61
N ALA A 54 -20.84 11.49 -18.28
CA ALA A 54 -19.79 10.57 -17.86
C ALA A 54 -19.05 11.07 -16.62
N ALA A 55 -18.86 12.39 -16.47
CA ALA A 55 -18.28 12.98 -15.27
C ALA A 55 -19.19 12.76 -14.05
N VAL A 56 -20.51 12.91 -14.20
CA VAL A 56 -21.49 12.65 -13.13
C VAL A 56 -21.50 11.16 -12.75
N LEU A 57 -21.57 10.24 -13.72
CA LEU A 57 -21.53 8.80 -13.45
C LEU A 57 -20.21 8.37 -12.80
N LEU A 58 -19.08 8.91 -13.27
CA LEU A 58 -17.76 8.60 -12.71
C LEU A 58 -17.62 9.15 -11.29
N SER A 59 -18.21 10.32 -11.01
CA SER A 59 -18.26 10.89 -9.66
C SER A 59 -19.18 10.10 -8.72
N ASP A 60 -20.28 9.54 -9.22
CA ASP A 60 -21.18 8.68 -8.42
C ASP A 60 -20.50 7.35 -8.03
N MET A 61 -19.59 6.86 -8.88
CA MET A 61 -18.77 5.67 -8.61
C MET A 61 -17.49 5.95 -7.81
N ALA A 62 -17.20 7.21 -7.47
CA ALA A 62 -16.00 7.60 -6.71
C ALA A 62 -15.83 6.76 -5.44
N ASN A 63 -16.94 6.62 -4.71
CA ASN A 63 -16.98 5.91 -3.43
C ASN A 63 -16.51 4.45 -3.59
N MET A 64 -16.92 3.77 -4.66
CA MET A 64 -16.55 2.36 -4.89
C MET A 64 -15.05 2.17 -5.12
N TYR A 65 -14.39 3.15 -5.76
CA TYR A 65 -12.93 3.13 -5.94
C TYR A 65 -12.18 3.33 -4.61
N PHE A 66 -12.62 4.26 -3.77
CA PHE A 66 -12.03 4.47 -2.43
C PHE A 66 -12.25 3.24 -1.53
N LEU A 67 -13.43 2.61 -1.61
CA LEU A 67 -13.70 1.36 -0.91
C LEU A 67 -12.82 0.20 -1.40
N ALA A 68 -12.65 0.04 -2.72
CA ALA A 68 -11.84 -1.04 -3.28
C ALA A 68 -10.35 -0.88 -2.96
N THR A 69 -9.80 0.33 -3.10
CA THR A 69 -8.40 0.62 -2.77
C THR A 69 -8.15 0.48 -1.26
N GLY A 70 -9.06 0.99 -0.41
CA GLY A 70 -9.02 0.78 1.03
C GLY A 70 -9.11 -0.70 1.41
N GLY A 71 -9.94 -1.47 0.71
CA GLY A 71 -10.05 -2.93 0.84
C GLY A 71 -8.71 -3.64 0.61
N VAL A 72 -8.07 -3.41 -0.54
CA VAL A 72 -6.76 -4.02 -0.86
C VAL A 72 -5.69 -3.62 0.15
N VAL A 73 -5.65 -2.35 0.56
CA VAL A 73 -4.71 -1.86 1.57
C VAL A 73 -4.96 -2.51 2.93
N SER A 74 -6.21 -2.63 3.36
CA SER A 74 -6.57 -3.27 4.63
C SER A 74 -6.22 -4.76 4.67
N VAL A 75 -6.42 -5.49 3.56
CA VAL A 75 -6.05 -6.90 3.45
C VAL A 75 -4.54 -7.07 3.55
N PHE A 76 -3.76 -6.18 2.93
CA PHE A 76 -2.30 -6.24 2.97
C PHE A 76 -1.73 -5.85 4.35
N PHE A 77 -2.21 -4.78 4.98
CA PHE A 77 -1.79 -4.46 6.35
C PHE A 77 -2.25 -5.53 7.34
N GLY A 78 -3.45 -6.10 7.13
CA GLY A 78 -3.93 -7.25 7.88
C GLY A 78 -3.00 -8.46 7.71
N SER A 79 -2.65 -8.83 6.48
CA SER A 79 -1.79 -9.98 6.21
C SER A 79 -0.38 -9.82 6.78
N GLN A 80 0.20 -8.62 6.76
CA GLN A 80 1.50 -8.32 7.38
C GLN A 80 1.48 -8.54 8.91
N VAL A 81 0.39 -8.15 9.58
CA VAL A 81 0.22 -8.35 11.03
C VAL A 81 -0.03 -9.82 11.37
N PHE A 82 -0.85 -10.52 10.58
CA PHE A 82 -1.08 -11.95 10.75
C PHE A 82 0.18 -12.78 10.47
N ALA A 83 0.98 -12.39 9.48
CA ALA A 83 2.27 -13.04 9.16
C ALA A 83 3.31 -12.83 10.27
N GLY A 84 3.34 -11.65 10.90
CA GLY A 84 4.22 -11.37 12.04
C GLY A 84 3.84 -12.10 13.33
N LYS A 85 2.62 -12.65 13.43
CA LYS A 85 2.12 -13.35 14.62
C LYS A 85 2.33 -14.87 14.60
N ASN A 86 2.82 -15.41 13.48
CA ASN A 86 3.10 -16.85 13.29
C ASN A 86 4.62 -17.19 13.29
N LYS A 87 5.47 -16.24 13.73
CA LYS A 87 6.84 -16.53 14.17
C LYS A 87 6.87 -16.48 15.70
#